data_AF-A0A920KPT3-F1
#
_entry.id   AF-A0A920KPT3-F1
#
_cell.length_a   1.000
_cell.length_b   1.000
_cell.length_c   1.000
_cell.angle_alpha   90.00
_cell.angle_beta   90.00
_cell.angle_gamma   90.00
#
_symmetry.space_group_name_H-M   'P 1'
#
loop_
_entity.id
_entity.type
_entity.pdbx_description
1 polymer ?
#
loop_
_entity_poly.entity_id
_entity_poly.type
_entity_poly.pdbx_seq_one_letter_code
_entity_poly.pdbx_strand_id
1 'polypeptide(L)' 'MDGMDKHLAYVLASKGIVTMEDLAEQGVDDLLDIEDMTEERAAELIMTARAPWFAEEEEATA' A
#
# COMPACT_ATOMS: atom_id res chain seq x y z
N MET A 1 4.14 -4.60 -8.93
CA MET A 1 2.88 -4.08 -8.37
C MET A 1 2.26 -3.23 -9.44
N ASP A 2 1.08 -3.63 -9.95
CA ASP A 2 0.34 -2.78 -10.88
C ASP A 2 -0.06 -1.48 -10.15
N GLY A 3 0.00 -0.35 -10.85
CA GLY A 3 -0.26 0.97 -10.26
C GLY A 3 0.92 1.63 -9.52
N MET A 4 2.03 0.92 -9.28
CA MET A 4 3.27 1.46 -8.68
C MET A 4 4.27 1.89 -9.77
N ASP A 5 4.24 3.17 -10.13
CA ASP A 5 5.26 3.76 -11.00
C ASP A 5 6.54 4.10 -10.21
N LYS A 6 7.66 4.32 -10.92
CA LYS A 6 8.96 4.63 -10.28
C LYS A 6 8.91 5.91 -9.45
N HIS A 7 8.13 6.90 -9.86
CA HIS A 7 8.05 8.17 -9.16
C HIS A 7 7.37 7.98 -7.80
N LEU A 8 6.22 7.31 -7.78
CA LEU A 8 5.49 6.96 -6.57
C LEU A 8 6.35 6.15 -5.61
N ALA A 9 7.13 5.18 -6.12
CA ALA A 9 8.04 4.39 -5.28
C ALA A 9 9.09 5.27 -4.57
N TYR A 10 9.63 6.29 -5.25
CA TYR A 10 10.56 7.24 -4.62
C TYR A 10 9.88 8.16 -3.61
N VAL A 11 8.63 8.57 -3.86
CA VAL A 11 7.85 9.39 -2.92
C VAL A 11 7.49 8.60 -1.66
N LEU A 12 7.09 7.34 -1.81
CA LEU A 12 6.85 6.46 -0.67
C LEU A 12 8.14 6.24 0.14
N ALA A 13 9.26 5.99 -0.54
CA ALA A 13 10.55 5.84 0.11
C ALA A 13 10.99 7.11 0.86
N SER A 14 10.69 8.31 0.35
CA SER A 14 11.00 9.57 1.05
C SER A 14 10.15 9.78 2.31
N LYS A 15 8.97 9.15 2.36
CA LYS A 15 8.09 9.07 3.54
C LYS A 15 8.45 7.90 4.49
N GLY A 16 9.50 7.14 4.19
CA GLY A 16 9.95 6.01 5.01
C GLY A 16 9.26 4.67 4.69
N ILE A 17 8.40 4.64 3.68
CA ILE A 17 7.68 3.44 3.22
C ILE A 17 8.54 2.78 2.14
N VAL A 18 9.38 1.80 2.53
CA VAL A 18 10.37 1.18 1.63
C VAL A 18 10.08 -0.28 1.34
N THR A 19 9.19 -0.90 2.11
CA THR A 19 8.74 -2.28 1.93
C THR A 19 7.23 -2.37 1.75
N MET A 20 6.76 -3.55 1.31
CA MET A 20 5.32 -3.84 1.24
C MET A 20 4.67 -3.88 2.62
N GLU A 21 5.38 -4.33 3.65
CA GLU A 21 4.90 -4.33 5.03
C GLU A 21 4.66 -2.89 5.52
N ASP A 22 5.63 -1.99 5.28
CA ASP A 22 5.51 -0.58 5.65
C ASP A 22 4.28 0.06 5.00
N LEU A 23 3.98 -0.32 3.74
CA LEU A 23 2.81 0.17 3.01
C LEU A 23 1.51 -0.44 3.54
N ALA A 24 1.51 -1.71 3.93
CA ALA A 24 0.35 -2.39 4.52
C ALA A 24 -0.07 -1.77 5.85
N GLU A 25 0.88 -1.21 6.60
CA GLU A 25 0.61 -0.50 7.86
C GLU A 25 0.00 0.90 7.67
N GLN A 26 0.05 1.49 6.47
CA GLN A 26 -0.47 2.85 6.23
C GLN A 26 -1.99 2.90 6.12
N GLY A 27 -2.56 4.06 6.43
CA GLY A 27 -3.93 4.44 6.10
C GLY A 27 -4.06 5.08 4.72
N VAL A 28 -5.29 5.09 4.19
CA VAL A 28 -5.61 5.79 2.93
C VAL A 28 -5.32 7.28 3.06
N ASP A 29 -5.72 7.89 4.19
CA ASP A 29 -5.49 9.31 4.50
C ASP A 29 -4.00 9.68 4.48
N ASP A 30 -3.12 8.80 4.97
CA ASP A 30 -1.66 9.04 5.00
C ASP A 30 -1.05 9.10 3.59
N LEU A 31 -1.65 8.37 2.64
CA LEU A 31 -1.25 8.36 1.24
C LEU A 31 -1.87 9.51 0.44
N LEU A 32 -3.02 10.05 0.85
CA LEU A 32 -3.68 11.19 0.18
C LEU A 32 -2.84 12.49 0.21
N ASP A 33 -1.85 12.57 1.10
CA ASP A 33 -0.86 13.65 1.13
C ASP A 33 0.14 13.60 -0.04
N ILE A 34 0.13 12.54 -0.85
CA ILE A 34 0.98 12.39 -2.04
C ILE A 34 0.32 13.08 -3.24
N GLU A 35 1.09 13.89 -3.96
CA GLU A 35 0.63 14.53 -5.20
C GLU A 35 0.16 13.49 -6.22
N ASP A 36 -0.96 13.76 -6.89
CA ASP A 36 -1.65 12.84 -7.82
C ASP A 36 -2.11 11.50 -7.20
N MET A 37 -2.23 11.42 -5.86
CA MET A 37 -2.87 10.30 -5.19
C MET A 37 -4.38 10.50 -5.08
N THR A 38 -5.14 9.47 -5.45
CA THR A 38 -6.60 9.41 -5.23
C THR A 38 -6.92 8.40 -4.12
N GLU A 39 -8.08 8.56 -3.49
CA GLU A 39 -8.54 7.65 -2.44
C GLU A 39 -8.63 6.20 -2.94
N GLU A 40 -9.17 6.01 -4.14
CA GLU A 40 -9.28 4.71 -4.80
C GLU A 40 -7.90 4.07 -5.04
N ARG A 41 -6.94 4.83 -5.59
CA ARG A 41 -5.58 4.33 -5.84
C ARG A 41 -4.85 4.00 -4.54
N ALA A 42 -4.95 4.86 -3.53
CA ALA A 42 -4.37 4.61 -2.21
C ALA A 42 -4.95 3.34 -1.57
N ALA A 43 -6.27 3.16 -1.63
CA ALA A 43 -6.95 1.97 -1.13
C ALA A 43 -6.49 0.70 -1.87
N GLU A 44 -6.41 0.72 -3.20
CA GLU A 44 -5.92 -0.41 -3.99
C GLU A 44 -4.47 -0.81 -3.64
N LEU A 45 -3.59 0.19 -3.46
CA LEU A 45 -2.20 -0.03 -3.08
C LEU A 45 -2.10 -0.69 -1.70
N ILE A 46 -2.84 -0.18 -0.72
CA ILE A 46 -2.87 -0.72 0.65
C ILE A 46 -3.48 -2.12 0.67
N MET A 47 -4.58 -2.35 -0.04
CA MET A 47 -5.22 -3.68 -0.12
C MET A 47 -4.29 -4.70 -0.78
N THR A 48 -3.57 -4.30 -1.83
CA THR A 48 -2.55 -5.13 -2.46
C THR A 48 -1.40 -5.43 -1.49
N ALA A 49 -0.99 -4.44 -0.69
CA ALA A 49 0.04 -4.61 0.33
C ALA A 49 -0.40 -5.55 1.46
N ARG A 50 -1.67 -5.50 1.86
CA ARG A 50 -2.27 -6.36 2.90
C ARG A 50 -2.71 -7.72 2.40
N ALA A 51 -2.69 -7.98 1.10
CA ALA A 51 -3.10 -9.27 0.53
C ALA A 51 -2.46 -10.49 1.23
N PRO A 52 -1.17 -10.47 1.65
CA PRO A 52 -0.57 -11.55 2.43
C PRO A 52 -1.23 -11.79 3.80
N TRP A 53 -1.67 -10.72 4.48
CA TRP A 53 -2.32 -10.83 5.80
C TRP A 53 -3.67 -11.56 5.67
N PHE A 54 -4.38 -11.34 4.56
CA PHE A 54 -5.64 -12.01 4.28
C PHE A 54 -5.46 -13.43 3.72
N ALA A 55 -4.33 -13.70 3.05
CA ALA A 55 -3.99 -15.05 2.60
C ALA A 55 -3.76 -16.01 3.78
N GLU A 56 -3.22 -15.50 4.90
CA GLU A 56 -3.08 -16.27 6.14
C GLU A 56 -4.41 -16.44 6.90
N GLU A 57 -5.34 -15.48 6.81
CA GLU A 57 -6.68 -15.61 7.42
C GLU A 57 -7.53 -16.73 6.77
N GLU A 58 -7.39 -16.94 5.47
CA GLU A 58 -8.08 -18.02 4.74
C GLU A 58 -7.51 -19.40 5.10
N GLU A 59 -6.21 -19.49 5.39
CA GLU A 59 -5.55 -20.73 5.81
C GLU A 59 -5.76 -21.06 7.31
N ALA A 60 -5.94 -20.04 8.15
CA ALA A 60 -6.21 -20.21 9.59
C ALA A 60 -7.67 -20.60 9.91
N THR A 61 -8.58 -20.49 8.94
CA THR A 61 -10.01 -20.82 9.10
C THR A 61 -10.46 -22.06 8.32
N ALA A 62 -9.57 -22.71 7.56
CA ALA A 62 -9.81 -23.96 6.83
C ALA A 62 -9.36 -25.20 7.62
#